data_AF-A0A2W7MW13-F1
#
_entry.id   AF-A0A2W7MW13-F1
#
_cell.length_a   1.000
_cell.length_b   1.000
_cell.length_c   1.000
_cell.angle_alpha   90.00
_cell.angle_beta   90.00
_cell.angle_gamma   90.00
#
_symmetry.space_group_name_H-M   'P 1'
#
loop_
_entity.id
_entity.type
_entity.pdbx_description
1 polymer ?
#
loop_
_entity_poly.entity_id
_entity_poly.type
_entity_poly.pdbx_seq_one_letter_code
_entity_poly.pdbx_strand_id
1 'polypeptide(L)'
;MKLVMKAFIASVIIHLVYLVCTIGIGYIKTKFYKPDISGEWENVDYLQNEVAFGMVISPFFFVFSLVGIACICGIIIYLYKKFFN
;
A
#
# COMPACT_ATOMS: atom_id res chain seq x y z
N MET A 1 16.45 -6.25 -21.66
CA MET A 1 15.09 -6.64 -21.17
C MET A 1 14.01 -5.89 -21.94
N LYS A 2 12.93 -6.59 -22.31
CA LYS A 2 11.76 -5.99 -22.98
C LYS A 2 11.13 -4.92 -22.07
N LEU A 3 10.54 -3.88 -22.65
CA LEU A 3 9.87 -2.75 -21.95
C LEU A 3 8.93 -3.24 -20.84
N VAL A 4 8.12 -4.26 -21.17
CA VAL A 4 7.16 -4.88 -20.25
C VAL A 4 7.83 -5.40 -18.97
N MET A 5 8.98 -6.07 -19.10
CA MET A 5 9.69 -6.61 -17.93
C MET A 5 10.26 -5.50 -17.05
N LYS A 6 10.78 -4.42 -17.66
CA LYS A 6 11.27 -3.25 -16.89
C LYS A 6 10.13 -2.57 -16.12
N ALA A 7 8.99 -2.39 -16.79
CA ALA A 7 7.80 -1.78 -16.19
C ALA A 7 7.22 -2.62 -15.05
N PHE A 8 7.18 -3.95 -15.22
CA PHE A 8 6.73 -4.86 -14.17
C PHE A 8 7.64 -4.82 -12.94
N ILE A 9 8.96 -4.87 -13.14
CA ILE A 9 9.93 -4.79 -12.02
C ILE A 9 9.82 -3.44 -11.30
N ALA A 10 9.68 -2.34 -12.03
CA ALA A 10 9.46 -1.03 -11.42
C ALA A 10 8.19 -1.01 -10.56
N SER A 11 7.09 -1.59 -11.04
CA SER A 11 5.85 -1.73 -10.27
C SER A 11 6.03 -2.54 -8.99
N VAL A 12 6.74 -3.68 -9.06
CA VAL A 12 7.05 -4.50 -7.88
C VAL A 12 7.86 -3.70 -6.86
N ILE A 13 8.87 -2.96 -7.29
CA ILE A 13 9.70 -2.13 -6.39
C ILE A 13 8.84 -1.07 -5.69
N ILE A 14 7.95 -0.38 -6.42
CA ILE A 14 7.05 0.62 -5.84
C ILE A 14 6.16 0.02 -4.76
N HIS A 15 5.58 -1.17 -5.00
CA HIS A 15 4.74 -1.85 -4.02
C HIS A 15 5.55 -2.31 -2.79
N LEU A 16 6.78 -2.77 -2.98
CA LEU A 16 7.67 -3.12 -1.86
C LEU A 16 8.00 -1.89 -1.00
N VAL A 17 8.31 -0.75 -1.62
CA VAL A 17 8.54 0.51 -0.89
C VAL A 17 7.28 0.92 -0.13
N TYR A 18 6.11 0.87 -0.77
CA TYR A 18 4.83 1.18 -0.12
C TYR A 18 4.59 0.28 1.11
N LEU A 19 4.85 -1.02 0.99
CA LEU A 19 4.69 -1.98 2.09
C LEU A 19 5.64 -1.66 3.26
N VAL A 20 6.93 -1.44 2.97
CA VAL A 20 7.94 -1.11 3.98
C VAL A 20 7.59 0.20 4.68
N CYS A 21 7.18 1.23 3.94
CA CYS A 21 6.74 2.51 4.52
C CYS A 21 5.51 2.34 5.41
N THR A 22 4.51 1.59 4.96
CA THR A 22 3.28 1.33 5.73
C THR A 22 3.60 0.63 7.05
N ILE A 23 4.40 -0.43 6.99
CA ILE A 23 4.84 -1.17 8.19
C ILE A 23 5.67 -0.27 9.10
N GLY A 24 6.60 0.50 8.54
CA GLY A 24 7.48 1.41 9.30
C GLY A 24 6.69 2.50 10.04
N ILE A 25 5.73 3.14 9.36
CA ILE A 25 4.84 4.14 9.98
C ILE A 25 3.99 3.49 11.07
N GLY A 26 3.41 2.31 10.81
CA GLY A 26 2.65 1.55 11.81
C GLY A 26 3.49 1.25 13.05
N TYR A 27 4.70 0.74 12.86
CA TYR A 27 5.63 0.44 13.93
C TYR A 27 5.99 1.68 14.77
N ILE A 28 6.30 2.81 14.12
CA ILE A 28 6.57 4.07 14.82
C ILE A 28 5.37 4.47 15.67
N LYS A 29 4.16 4.49 15.09
CA LYS A 29 2.93 4.82 15.82
C LYS A 29 2.73 3.92 17.03
N THR A 30 2.83 2.60 16.86
CA THR A 30 2.67 1.64 17.96
C THR A 30 3.74 1.81 19.04
N LYS A 31 4.98 2.10 18.66
CA LYS A 31 6.08 2.28 19.61
C LYS A 31 5.90 3.50 20.53
N PHE A 32 5.30 4.58 20.02
CA PHE A 32 5.07 5.81 20.77
C PHE A 32 3.65 5.93 21.32
N TYR A 33 2.75 5.01 20.98
CA TYR A 33 1.39 4.98 21.50
C TYR A 33 1.39 4.50 22.95
N LYS A 34 0.74 5.27 23.84
CA LYS A 34 0.49 4.87 25.22
C LYS A 34 -0.97 4.43 25.32
N PRO A 35 -1.27 3.14 25.53
CA PRO A 35 -2.65 2.65 25.58
C PRO A 35 -3.34 3.16 26.85
N ASP A 36 -4.53 3.75 26.71
CA ASP A 36 -5.41 4.06 27.83
C ASP A 36 -6.47 2.97 27.98
N ILE A 37 -6.11 1.92 28.71
CA ILE A 37 -6.97 0.75 28.89
C ILE A 37 -8.23 1.13 29.68
N SER A 38 -8.10 2.00 30.68
CA SER A 38 -9.18 2.44 31.57
C SER A 38 -10.24 3.28 30.84
N GLY A 39 -9.82 4.26 30.03
CA GLY A 39 -10.74 5.09 29.25
C GLY A 39 -11.43 4.32 28.11
N GLU A 40 -10.72 3.39 27.48
CA GLU A 40 -11.28 2.54 26.41
C GLU A 40 -12.24 1.46 26.97
N TRP A 41 -11.99 0.95 28.18
CA TRP A 41 -12.86 -0.01 28.86
C TRP A 41 -14.20 0.59 29.30
N GLU A 42 -14.29 1.91 29.49
CA GLU A 42 -15.56 2.59 29.76
C GLU A 42 -16.36 2.90 28.47
N ASN A 43 -15.74 2.81 27.28
CA ASN A 43 -16.33 3.09 25.96
C ASN A 43 -16.70 1.82 25.16
N VAL A 44 -17.15 0.75 25.85
CA VAL A 44 -17.39 -0.58 25.26
C VAL A 44 -18.44 -0.58 24.14
N ASP A 45 -19.37 0.39 24.13
CA ASP A 45 -20.45 0.50 23.15
C ASP A 45 -19.96 0.82 21.71
N TYR A 46 -18.72 1.30 21.55
CA TYR A 46 -18.13 1.62 20.24
C TYR A 46 -17.40 0.44 19.57
N LEU A 47 -17.08 -0.63 20.32
CA LEU A 47 -16.21 -1.69 19.79
C LEU A 47 -16.87 -2.58 18.71
N GLN A 48 -18.16 -2.89 18.78
CA GLN A 48 -18.72 -3.88 17.83
C GLN A 48 -18.74 -3.39 16.38
N ASN A 49 -18.86 -2.09 16.12
CA ASN A 49 -18.80 -1.51 14.78
C ASN A 49 -17.36 -1.24 14.29
N GLU A 50 -16.40 -1.04 15.19
CA GLU A 50 -14.98 -0.83 14.88
C GLU A 50 -14.19 -2.16 14.76
N VAL A 51 -14.67 -3.24 15.38
CA VAL A 51 -14.06 -4.59 15.37
C VAL A 51 -14.60 -5.46 14.22
N ALA A 52 -15.67 -5.04 13.54
CA ALA A 52 -16.05 -5.61 12.26
C ALA A 52 -14.87 -5.38 11.30
N PHE A 53 -14.16 -6.46 10.93
CA PHE A 53 -13.01 -6.45 10.04
C PHE A 53 -13.14 -5.32 9.00
N GLY A 54 -12.41 -4.22 9.25
CA GLY A 54 -12.56 -2.99 8.47
C GLY A 54 -12.51 -3.29 6.97
N MET A 55 -13.26 -2.51 6.18
CA MET A 55 -13.46 -2.63 4.72
C MET A 55 -12.68 -3.79 4.07
N VAL A 56 -13.35 -4.93 3.86
CA VAL A 56 -12.72 -6.09 3.21
C VAL A 56 -12.39 -5.72 1.76
N ILE A 57 -11.10 -5.44 1.51
CA ILE A 57 -10.62 -5.16 0.16
C ILE A 57 -10.56 -6.49 -0.61
N SER A 58 -11.21 -6.54 -1.77
CA SER A 58 -11.13 -7.70 -2.65
C SER A 58 -9.67 -8.03 -3.00
N PRO A 59 -9.24 -9.30 -2.94
CA PRO A 59 -7.87 -9.69 -3.32
C PRO A 59 -7.49 -9.26 -4.75
N PHE A 60 -8.47 -9.11 -5.64
CA PHE A 60 -8.25 -8.61 -7.00
C PHE A 60 -7.72 -7.18 -7.06
N PHE A 61 -7.94 -6.38 -6.01
CA PHE A 61 -7.42 -5.01 -5.94
C PHE A 61 -5.89 -4.98 -6.02
N PHE A 62 -5.21 -5.92 -5.37
CA PHE A 62 -3.74 -6.03 -5.42
C PHE A 62 -3.23 -6.40 -6.82
N VAL A 63 -3.98 -7.24 -7.54
CA VAL A 63 -3.64 -7.61 -8.92
C VAL A 63 -3.81 -6.39 -9.84
N PHE A 64 -4.93 -5.68 -9.71
CA PHE A 64 -5.18 -4.48 -10.50
C PHE A 64 -4.22 -3.34 -10.18
N SER A 65 -3.82 -3.17 -8.91
CA SER A 65 -2.82 -2.16 -8.54
C SER A 65 -1.46 -2.48 -9.15
N LEU A 66 -1.04 -3.76 -9.11
CA LEU A 66 0.23 -4.19 -9.69
C LEU A 66 0.28 -3.97 -11.19
N VAL A 67 -0.79 -4.35 -11.91
CA VAL A 67 -0.92 -4.14 -13.36
C VAL A 67 -1.03 -2.65 -13.69
N GLY A 68 -1.84 -1.90 -12.95
CA GLY A 68 -2.05 -0.46 -13.17
C GLY A 68 -0.75 0.33 -13.04
N ILE A 69 0.00 0.12 -11.96
CA ILE A 69 1.32 0.76 -11.77
C ILE A 69 2.31 0.31 -12.84
N ALA A 70 2.30 -0.97 -13.25
CA ALA A 70 3.15 -1.45 -14.34
C ALA A 70 2.83 -0.74 -15.67
N CYS A 71 1.55 -0.52 -15.99
CA CYS A 71 1.14 0.26 -17.17
C CYS A 71 1.66 1.69 -17.09
N ILE A 72 1.52 2.37 -15.94
CA ILE A 72 2.03 3.72 -15.72
C ILE A 72 3.56 3.77 -15.90
N CYS A 73 4.31 2.87 -15.27
CA CYS A 73 5.76 2.79 -15.43
C CYS A 73 6.15 2.52 -16.90
N GLY A 74 5.41 1.66 -17.59
CA GLY A 74 5.64 1.37 -19.00
C GLY A 74 5.45 2.59 -19.89
N ILE A 75 4.38 3.37 -19.67
CA ILE A 75 4.12 4.63 -20.36
C ILE A 75 5.25 5.62 -20.10
N ILE A 76 5.65 5.81 -18.83
CA ILE A 76 6.73 6.73 -18.45
C ILE A 76 8.04 6.34 -19.15
N ILE A 77 8.44 5.07 -19.08
CA ILE A 77 9.67 4.58 -19.71
C ILE A 77 9.61 4.76 -21.23
N TYR A 78 8.47 4.48 -21.84
CA TYR A 78 8.27 4.65 -23.28
C TYR A 78 8.38 6.11 -23.72
N LEU A 79 7.68 7.02 -23.02
CA LEU A 79 7.71 8.45 -23.31
C LEU A 79 9.12 9.01 -23.09
N TYR A 80 9.78 8.62 -22.00
CA TYR A 80 11.16 9.03 -21.72
C TYR A 80 12.10 8.62 -22.87
N LYS A 81 11.98 7.37 -23.33
CA LYS A 81 12.78 6.89 -24.47
C LYS A 81 12.43 7.60 -25.78
N LYS A 82 11.18 8.00 -25.98
CA LYS A 82 10.73 8.67 -27.22
C LYS A 82 11.19 10.13 -27.31
N PHE A 83 11.25 10.84 -26.18
CA PHE A 83 11.50 12.28 -26.14
C PHE A 83 12.93 12.67 -25.75
N PHE A 84 13.63 11.83 -25.00
CA PHE A 84 14.94 12.17 -24.42
C PHE A 84 16.08 11.23 -24.84
N ASN A 85 15.81 10.22 -25.68
CA ASN A 85 16.78 9.26 -26.18
C ASN A 85 16.53 8.97 -27.67
#